data_AF-A0A918JWX5-F1
#
_entry.id   AF-A0A918JWX5-F1
#
_cell.length_a   1.000
_cell.length_b   1.000
_cell.length_c   1.000
_cell.angle_alpha   90.00
_cell.angle_beta   90.00
_cell.angle_gamma   90.00
#
_symmetry.space_group_name_H-M   'P 1'
#
loop_
_entity.id
_entity.type
_entity.pdbx_description
1 polymer ?
#
loop_
_entity_poly.entity_id
_entity_poly.type
_entity_poly.pdbx_seq_one_letter_code
_entity_poly.pdbx_strand_id
1 'polypeptide(L)' 'MGIAISIKEITKSEIINGITTLFFLFYLYKAMRKFYEQKRGKTIVKFVLVNILFFILAGIGSTLTLIGSMFIF' A
#
# COMPACT_ATOMS: atom_id res chain seq x y z
N MET A 1 -0.98 3.99 1.87
CA MET A 1 -2.34 4.38 1.38
C MET A 1 -3.18 5.00 2.50
N GLY A 2 -3.29 4.39 3.69
CA GLY A 2 -4.01 4.99 4.84
C GLY A 2 -3.53 6.40 5.22
N ILE A 3 -2.21 6.62 5.34
CA ILE A 3 -1.65 7.95 5.64
C ILE A 3 -1.99 8.99 4.56
N ALA A 4 -2.02 8.59 3.28
CA ALA A 4 -2.36 9.50 2.18
C ALA A 4 -3.84 9.91 2.23
N ILE A 5 -4.73 8.97 2.58
CA ILE A 5 -6.15 9.25 2.83
C ILE A 5 -6.31 10.19 4.04
N SER A 6 -5.59 9.96 5.14
CA SER A 6 -5.62 10.88 6.29
C SER A 6 -5.10 12.28 5.94
N ILE A 7 -4.04 12.39 5.14
CA ILE A 7 -3.52 13.67 4.65
C ILE A 7 -4.53 14.36 3.72
N LYS A 8 -5.23 13.59 2.88
CA LYS A 8 -6.31 14.08 2.02
C LYS A 8 -7.42 14.73 2.86
N GLU A 9 -7.88 14.07 3.93
CA GLU A 9 -8.93 14.59 4.80
C GLU A 9 -8.54 15.90 5.50
N ILE A 10 -7.27 16.04 5.90
CA ILE A 10 -6.74 17.26 6.52
C ILE A 10 -6.57 18.38 5.49
N THR A 11 -6.04 18.06 4.31
CA THR A 11 -5.57 19.05 3.34
C THR A 11 -6.62 19.41 2.27
N LYS A 12 -7.68 18.60 2.13
CA LYS A 12 -8.75 18.72 1.12
C LYS A 12 -8.23 18.89 -0.31
N SER A 13 -7.06 18.31 -0.63
CA SER A 13 -6.40 18.46 -1.92
C SER A 13 -6.09 17.11 -2.56
N GLU A 14 -6.66 16.89 -3.75
CA GLU A 14 -6.44 15.67 -4.55
C GLU A 14 -5.01 15.59 -5.10
N ILE A 15 -4.39 16.74 -5.39
CA ILE A 15 -3.02 16.83 -5.90
C ILE A 15 -2.03 16.29 -4.85
N ILE A 16 -2.21 16.71 -3.60
CA ILE A 16 -1.33 16.33 -2.49
C ILE A 16 -1.45 14.82 -2.21
N ASN A 17 -2.67 14.28 -2.25
CA ASN A 17 -2.89 12.84 -2.14
C ASN A 17 -2.15 12.04 -3.24
N GLY A 18 -2.23 12.51 -4.49
CA GLY A 18 -1.52 11.91 -5.63
C GLY A 18 0.00 11.92 -5.44
N ILE A 19 0.56 13.07 -5.02
CA ILE A 19 1.99 13.23 -4.76
C ILE A 19 2.44 12.29 -3.63
N THR A 20 1.74 12.28 -2.49
CA THR A 20 2.08 11.39 -1.36
C THR A 20 2.03 9.92 -1.77
N THR A 21 1.05 9.53 -2.58
CA THR A 21 0.93 8.15 -3.09
C THR A 21 2.11 7.78 -4.00
N LEU A 22 2.52 8.68 -4.89
CA LEU A 22 3.69 8.48 -5.75
C LEU A 22 4.99 8.37 -4.94
N PHE A 23 5.20 9.23 -3.95
CA PHE A 23 6.36 9.15 -3.05
C PHE A 23 6.40 7.81 -2.30
N PHE A 24 5.24 7.33 -1.83
CA PHE A 24 5.14 6.05 -1.16
C PHE A 24 5.49 4.87 -2.08
N LEU A 25 4.96 4.84 -3.30
CA LEU A 25 5.27 3.80 -4.29
C LEU A 25 6.75 3.82 -4.69
N PHE A 26 7.32 5.02 -4.88
CA PHE A 26 8.73 5.18 -5.19
C PHE A 26 9.63 4.68 -4.05
N TYR A 27 9.26 5.00 -2.81
CA TYR A 27 9.96 4.51 -1.63
C TYR A 27 9.95 2.97 -1.57
N LEU A 28 8.79 2.33 -1.74
CA LEU A 28 8.66 0.87 -1.72
C LEU A 28 9.50 0.20 -2.82
N TYR A 29 9.46 0.74 -4.05
CA TYR A 29 10.29 0.23 -5.14
C TYR A 29 11.79 0.31 -4.82
N LYS A 30 12.24 1.46 -4.28
CA LYS A 30 13.65 1.67 -3.92
C LYS A 30 14.07 0.76 -2.75
N ALA A 31 13.22 0.59 -1.74
CA ALA A 31 13.46 -0.31 -0.61
C ALA A 31 13.60 -1.76 -1.08
N MET A 32 12.70 -2.24 -1.94
CA MET A 32 12.81 -3.58 -2.54
C MET A 32 14.09 -3.76 -3.35
N ARG A 33 14.47 -2.75 -4.13
CA ARG A 33 15.71 -2.80 -4.90
C ARG A 33 16.93 -2.95 -4.00
N LYS A 34 16.97 -2.21 -2.88
CA LYS A 34 18.05 -2.28 -1.90
C LYS A 34 18.05 -3.62 -1.15
N PHE A 35 16.88 -4.16 -0.82
CA PHE A 35 16.75 -5.41 -0.07
C PHE A 35 17.12 -6.65 -0.89
N TYR A 36 16.65 -6.72 -2.14
CA TYR A 36 16.91 -7.89 -2.99
C TYR A 36 18.18 -7.76 -3.85
N GLU A 37 18.74 -6.55 -4.00
CA GLU A 37 19.93 -6.26 -4.82
C GLU A 37 19.81 -6.73 -6.29
N GLN A 38 18.60 -6.71 -6.84
CA GLN A 38 18.31 -7.23 -8.18
C GLN A 38 18.29 -6.16 -9.28
N LYS A 39 18.44 -6.63 -10.53
CA LYS A 39 18.23 -5.81 -11.74
C LYS A 39 16.76 -5.33 -11.83
N ARG A 40 16.56 -4.16 -12.46
CA ARG A 40 15.28 -3.42 -12.48
C ARG A 40 14.07 -4.29 -12.87
N GLY A 41 14.17 -5.11 -13.92
CA GLY A 41 13.06 -5.95 -14.38
C GLY A 41 12.57 -6.93 -13.30
N LYS A 42 13.50 -7.63 -12.62
CA LYS A 42 13.15 -8.57 -11.55
C LYS A 42 12.55 -7.85 -10.34
N THR A 43 13.03 -6.65 -10.04
CA THR A 43 12.47 -5.81 -8.96
C THR A 43 11.03 -5.39 -9.27
N ILE A 44 10.70 -5.00 -10.51
CA ILE A 44 9.34 -4.60 -10.88
C ILE A 44 8.38 -5.79 -10.73
N VAL A 45 8.75 -6.97 -11.21
CA VAL A 45 7.92 -8.18 -11.07
C VAL A 45 7.65 -8.49 -9.61
N LYS A 46 8.70 -8.50 -8.77
CA LYS A 46 8.56 -8.74 -7.33
C LYS A 46 7.74 -7.66 -6.64
N PHE A 47 7.93 -6.40 -7.03
CA PHE A 47 7.18 -5.26 -6.50
C PHE A 47 5.69 -5.43 -6.76
N VAL A 48 5.29 -5.71 -8.01
CA VAL A 48 3.89 -5.93 -8.35
C VAL A 48 3.33 -7.14 -7.60
N LEU A 49 4.05 -8.26 -7.58
CA LEU A 49 3.64 -9.49 -6.89
C LEU A 49 3.39 -9.23 -5.40
N VAL A 50 4.34 -8.62 -4.70
CA VAL A 50 4.22 -8.36 -3.25
C VAL A 50 3.12 -7.36 -2.95
N ASN A 51 2.94 -6.31 -3.76
CA ASN A 51 1.84 -5.37 -3.56
C ASN A 51 0.48 -6.05 -3.76
N ILE A 52 0.33 -6.93 -4.76
CA ILE A 52 -0.91 -7.71 -4.94
C ILE A 52 -1.17 -8.62 -3.74
N LEU A 53 -0.16 -9.36 -3.27
CA LEU A 53 -0.29 -10.20 -2.09
C LEU A 53 -0.70 -9.40 -0.85
N PHE A 54 -0.13 -8.21 -0.68
CA PHE A 54 -0.51 -7.31 0.41
C PHE A 54 -1.98 -6.90 0.33
N PHE A 55 -2.49 -6.56 -0.86
CA PHE A 55 -3.91 -6.23 -1.04
C PHE A 55 -4.83 -7.42 -0.75
N ILE A 56 -4.47 -8.63 -1.17
CA ILE A 56 -5.23 -9.84 -0.85
C ILE A 56 -5.29 -10.03 0.67
N LEU A 57 -4.14 -9.95 1.35
CA LEU A 57 -4.06 -10.11 2.79
C LEU A 57 -4.86 -9.02 3.54
N ALA A 58 -4.77 -7.78 3.07
CA ALA A 58 -5.53 -6.66 3.61
C ALA A 58 -7.05 -6.86 3.44
N GLY A 59 -7.48 -7.36 2.28
CA GLY A 59 -8.89 -7.64 2.01
C GLY A 59 -9.45 -8.80 2.84
N ILE A 60 -8.67 -9.87 3.02
CA ILE A 60 -9.03 -10.97 3.93
C ILE A 60 -9.11 -10.44 5.37
N GLY A 61 -8.08 -9.70 5.82
CA GLY A 61 -8.04 -9.12 7.15
C GLY A 61 -9.22 -8.19 7.42
N SER A 62 -9.53 -7.27 6.50
CA SER A 62 -10.67 -6.37 6.65
C SER A 62 -12.00 -7.13 6.69
N THR A 63 -12.17 -8.15 5.85
CA THR A 63 -13.38 -8.98 5.82
C THR A 63 -13.56 -9.72 7.15
N LEU A 64 -12.50 -10.33 7.67
CA LEU A 64 -12.52 -11.00 8.98
C LEU A 64 -12.81 -10.02 10.11
N THR A 65 -12.24 -8.82 10.10
CA THR A 65 -12.55 -7.79 11.11
C THR A 65 -14.01 -7.34 11.04
N LEU A 66 -14.57 -7.15 9.85
CA LEU A 66 -15.98 -6.79 9.67
C LEU A 66 -16.90 -7.89 10.22
N ILE A 67 -16.64 -9.14 9.84
CA ILE A 67 -17.39 -10.31 10.33
C ILE A 67 -17.25 -10.43 11.85
N GLY A 68 -16.02 -10.34 12.38
CA GLY A 68 -15.74 -10.40 13.81
C GLY A 68 -16.48 -9.31 14.60
N SER A 69 -16.57 -8.10 14.05
CA SER A 69 -17.29 -7.00 14.70
C SER A 69 -18.79 -7.28 14.87
N MET A 70 -19.42 -8.04 13.96
CA MET A 70 -20.84 -8.42 14.05
C MET A 70 -21.14 -9.41 15.20
N PHE A 71 -20.11 -10.05 15.76
CA PHE A 71 -20.26 -10.94 16.92
C PHE A 71 -19.97 -10.24 18.25
N ILE A 72 -19.37 -9.06 18.21
CA ILE A 72 -19.01 -8.25 19.38
C ILE A 72 -20.05 -7.15 19.63
N PHE A 73 -20.70 -6.65 18.57
CA PHE A 73 -21.86 -5.76 18.62
C PHE A 73 -23.17 -6.55 18.56
#